data_AF-A0A413PVY9-F1
#
_entry.id   AF-A0A413PVY9-F1
#
_cell.length_a   1.000
_cell.length_b   1.000
_cell.length_c   1.000
_cell.angle_alpha   90.00
_cell.angle_beta   90.00
_cell.angle_gamma   90.00
#
_symmetry.space_group_name_H-M   'P 1'
#
loop_
_entity.id
_entity.type
_entity.pdbx_description
1 polymer ?
#
loop_
_entity_poly.entity_id
_entity_poly.type
_entity_poly.pdbx_seq_one_letter_code
_entity_poly.pdbx_strand_id
1 'polypeptide(L)'
;CISFIFVGSLFIFALSFINGNSLVRLFTGTNEAVYKIAINGFMIFVFSFLFSGFNIFSSAIFTALSNGKLSALISFLRTFGFIMIGLLVMPQFIEITGVWLAVPVAEILTLCISLYLNFRLWRSWNNQNNSYEKIQNWKIVG
;
A
#
# COMPACT_ATOMS: atom_id res chain seq x y z
N CYS A 1 14.24 -9.81 6.23
CA CYS A 1 12.82 -9.78 5.85
C CYS A 1 12.48 -8.60 4.93
N ILE A 2 12.78 -7.34 5.31
CA ILE A 2 12.53 -6.15 4.47
C ILE A 2 13.15 -6.27 3.08
N SER A 3 14.45 -6.58 3.01
CA SER A 3 15.15 -6.70 1.73
C SER A 3 14.56 -7.81 0.84
N PHE A 4 14.02 -8.88 1.43
CA PHE A 4 13.38 -9.97 0.68
C PHE A 4 12.06 -9.52 0.06
N ILE A 5 11.22 -8.79 0.81
CA ILE A 5 9.96 -8.24 0.30
C ILE A 5 10.25 -7.22 -0.79
N PHE A 6 11.22 -6.32 -0.58
CA PHE A 6 11.58 -5.32 -1.57
C PHE A 6 12.10 -5.96 -2.86
N VAL A 7 13.01 -6.93 -2.75
CA VAL A 7 13.52 -7.68 -3.92
C VAL A 7 12.40 -8.47 -4.60
N GLY A 8 11.50 -9.10 -3.85
CA GLY A 8 10.35 -9.82 -4.40
C GLY A 8 9.39 -8.91 -5.16
N SER A 9 9.06 -7.74 -4.60
CA SER A 9 8.22 -6.74 -5.28
C SER A 9 8.88 -6.17 -6.53
N LEU A 10 10.19 -5.89 -6.47
CA LEU A 10 10.95 -5.42 -7.63
C LEU A 10 11.03 -6.50 -8.73
N PHE A 11 11.19 -7.76 -8.33
CA PHE A 11 11.22 -8.90 -9.24
C PHE A 11 9.87 -9.10 -9.94
N ILE A 12 8.76 -9.09 -9.20
CA ILE A 12 7.41 -9.19 -9.75
C ILE A 12 7.10 -8.00 -10.67
N PHE A 13 7.50 -6.79 -10.27
CA PHE A 13 7.38 -5.59 -11.09
C PHE A 13 8.14 -5.74 -12.41
N ALA A 14 9.40 -6.16 -12.38
CA ALA A 14 10.23 -6.34 -13.57
C ALA A 14 9.66 -7.42 -14.50
N LEU A 15 9.25 -8.58 -13.95
CA LEU A 15 8.62 -9.65 -14.72
C LEU A 15 7.33 -9.18 -15.38
N SER A 16 6.49 -8.44 -14.64
CA SER A 16 5.23 -7.91 -15.15
C SER A 16 5.45 -6.83 -16.21
N PHE A 17 6.45 -5.96 -16.04
CA PHE A 17 6.77 -4.92 -17.02
C PHE A 17 7.28 -5.52 -18.33
N ILE A 18 8.18 -6.51 -18.26
CA ILE A 18 8.75 -7.17 -19.45
C ILE A 18 7.71 -8.04 -20.15
N ASN A 19 6.91 -8.82 -19.40
CA ASN A 19 5.92 -9.74 -19.97
C ASN A 19 4.52 -9.14 -20.12
N GLY A 20 4.33 -7.85 -19.81
CA GLY A 20 3.02 -7.22 -19.79
C GLY A 20 2.28 -7.32 -21.12
N ASN A 21 3.00 -7.12 -22.23
CA ASN A 21 2.43 -7.28 -23.57
C ASN A 21 1.91 -8.70 -23.84
N SER A 22 2.69 -9.72 -23.48
CA SER A 22 2.32 -11.12 -23.68
C SER A 22 1.18 -11.55 -22.75
N LEU A 23 1.21 -11.11 -21.48
CA LEU A 23 0.17 -11.38 -20.50
C LEU A 23 -1.17 -10.78 -20.95
N VAL A 24 -1.19 -9.49 -21.30
CA VAL A 24 -2.42 -8.83 -21.75
C VAL A 24 -2.94 -9.48 -23.03
N ARG A 25 -2.07 -9.80 -23.99
CA ARG A 25 -2.46 -10.46 -25.24
C ARG A 25 -3.05 -11.86 -25.03
N LEU A 26 -2.58 -12.59 -24.02
CA LEU A 26 -3.17 -13.87 -23.61
C LEU A 26 -4.62 -13.71 -23.13
N PHE A 27 -4.91 -12.65 -22.37
CA PHE A 27 -6.26 -12.40 -21.84
C PHE A 27 -7.21 -11.73 -22.85
N THR A 28 -6.71 -10.91 -23.77
CA THR A 28 -7.55 -10.18 -24.75
C THR A 28 -7.77 -10.94 -26.06
N GLY A 29 -7.02 -12.01 -26.31
CA GLY A 29 -7.13 -12.80 -27.54
C GLY A 29 -6.86 -11.96 -28.79
N THR A 30 -7.76 -12.04 -29.79
CA THR A 30 -7.66 -11.33 -31.08
C THR A 30 -8.30 -9.94 -31.08
N ASN A 31 -8.89 -9.48 -29.97
CA ASN A 31 -9.66 -8.25 -29.95
C ASN A 31 -8.76 -7.02 -29.71
N GLU A 32 -8.35 -6.35 -30.79
CA GLU A 32 -7.38 -5.24 -30.74
C GLU A 32 -7.84 -4.03 -29.92
N ALA A 33 -9.15 -3.73 -29.92
CA ALA A 33 -9.70 -2.62 -29.15
C ALA A 33 -9.51 -2.83 -27.64
N VAL A 34 -9.77 -4.06 -27.16
CA VAL A 34 -9.60 -4.43 -25.76
C VAL A 34 -8.11 -4.51 -25.40
N TYR A 35 -7.28 -5.02 -26.32
CA TYR A 35 -5.83 -5.09 -26.13
C TYR A 35 -5.21 -3.71 -25.88
N LYS A 36 -5.55 -2.68 -26.68
CA LYS A 36 -5.02 -1.32 -26.50
C LYS A 36 -5.41 -0.69 -25.16
N ILE A 37 -6.63 -0.95 -24.71
CA ILE A 37 -7.12 -0.44 -23.43
C ILE A 37 -6.40 -1.15 -22.27
N ALA A 38 -6.35 -2.48 -22.34
CA ALA A 38 -5.74 -3.30 -21.30
C ALA A 38 -4.24 -3.08 -21.19
N ILE A 39 -3.51 -2.88 -22.31
CA ILE A 39 -2.06 -2.64 -22.25
C ILE A 39 -1.73 -1.31 -21.59
N ASN A 40 -2.48 -0.26 -21.94
CA ASN A 40 -2.28 1.07 -21.36
C ASN A 40 -2.61 1.08 -19.86
N GLY A 41 -3.72 0.42 -19.49
CA GLY A 41 -4.10 0.23 -18.09
C GLY A 41 -3.10 -0.61 -17.29
N PHE A 42 -2.60 -1.70 -17.88
CA PHE A 42 -1.64 -2.60 -17.25
C PHE A 42 -0.31 -1.92 -16.97
N MET A 43 0.21 -1.09 -17.88
CA MET A 43 1.45 -0.33 -17.63
C MET A 43 1.33 0.56 -16.38
N ILE A 44 0.17 1.19 -16.17
CA ILE A 44 -0.07 2.02 -14.99
C ILE A 44 -0.27 1.14 -13.74
N PHE A 45 -1.00 0.04 -13.89
CA PHE A 45 -1.28 -0.90 -12.80
C PHE A 45 -0.02 -1.55 -12.23
N VAL A 46 0.98 -1.85 -13.08
CA VAL A 46 2.23 -2.47 -12.66
C VAL A 46 2.97 -1.66 -11.58
N PHE A 47 2.87 -0.33 -11.59
CA PHE A 47 3.42 0.50 -10.51
C PHE A 47 2.81 0.19 -9.13
N SER A 48 1.55 -0.23 -9.07
CA SER A 48 0.88 -0.63 -7.81
C SER A 48 1.58 -1.80 -7.13
N PHE A 49 2.17 -2.74 -7.89
CA PHE A 49 2.85 -3.90 -7.31
C PHE A 49 4.07 -3.51 -6.47
N LEU A 50 4.75 -2.42 -6.82
CA LEU A 50 5.86 -1.91 -6.03
C LEU A 50 5.38 -1.40 -4.67
N PHE A 51 4.29 -0.64 -4.65
CA PHE A 51 3.69 -0.08 -3.41
C PHE A 51 3.00 -1.14 -2.56
N SER A 52 2.37 -2.14 -3.19
CA SER A 52 1.66 -3.22 -2.49
C SER A 52 2.59 -4.04 -1.58
N GLY A 53 3.83 -4.28 -2.02
CA GLY A 53 4.84 -4.95 -1.20
C GLY A 53 5.17 -4.20 0.09
N PHE A 54 5.31 -2.88 0.02
CA PHE A 54 5.53 -2.03 1.19
C PHE A 54 4.30 -2.00 2.11
N ASN A 55 3.09 -1.96 1.56
CA ASN A 55 1.85 -2.03 2.35
C ASN A 55 1.73 -3.33 3.13
N ILE A 56 2.03 -4.48 2.50
CA ILE A 56 2.05 -5.79 3.16
C ILE A 56 3.08 -5.80 4.30
N PHE A 57 4.26 -5.23 4.07
CA PHE A 57 5.28 -5.12 5.11
C PHE A 57 4.82 -4.28 6.31
N SER A 58 4.22 -3.10 6.06
CA SER A 58 3.69 -2.25 7.11
C SER A 58 2.63 -2.98 7.94
N SER A 59 1.71 -3.69 7.28
CA SER A 59 0.71 -4.52 7.95
C SER A 59 1.33 -5.62 8.79
N ALA A 60 2.39 -6.29 8.30
CA ALA A 60 3.08 -7.36 9.04
C ALA A 60 3.76 -6.83 10.32
N ILE A 61 4.37 -5.64 10.28
CA ILE A 61 4.91 -4.94 11.46
C ILE A 61 3.80 -4.71 12.49
N PHE A 62 2.64 -4.21 12.08
CA PHE A 62 1.54 -3.92 13.00
C PHE A 62 0.93 -5.18 13.62
N THR A 63 0.94 -6.30 12.88
CA THR A 63 0.57 -7.61 13.41
C THR A 63 1.58 -8.10 14.46
N ALA A 64 2.88 -7.90 14.24
CA ALA A 64 3.92 -8.31 15.18
C ALA A 64 3.97 -7.45 16.46
N LEU A 65 3.55 -6.18 16.39
CA LEU A 65 3.56 -5.22 17.52
C LEU A 65 2.35 -5.31 18.47
N SER A 66 1.47 -6.31 18.34
CA SER A 66 0.36 -6.59 19.27
C SER A 66 -0.60 -5.41 19.55
N ASN A 67 -0.76 -4.49 18.58
CA ASN A 67 -1.77 -3.44 18.63
C ASN A 67 -2.83 -3.71 17.55
N GLY A 68 -3.48 -4.87 17.66
CA GLY A 68 -4.31 -5.48 16.62
C GLY A 68 -5.47 -4.61 16.13
N LYS A 69 -5.97 -3.69 16.95
CA LYS A 69 -7.05 -2.75 16.56
C LYS A 69 -6.64 -1.82 15.42
N LEU A 70 -5.41 -1.30 15.45
CA LEU A 70 -4.88 -0.41 14.40
C LEU A 70 -4.49 -1.19 13.14
N SER A 71 -3.91 -2.39 13.30
CA SER A 71 -3.60 -3.28 12.17
C SER A 71 -4.87 -3.69 11.41
N ALA A 72 -5.93 -4.01 12.15
CA ALA A 72 -7.23 -4.35 11.58
C ALA A 72 -7.87 -3.16 10.83
N LEU A 73 -7.81 -1.95 11.40
CA LEU A 73 -8.35 -0.74 10.75
C LEU A 73 -7.61 -0.41 9.45
N ILE A 74 -6.28 -0.50 9.43
CA ILE A 74 -5.46 -0.27 8.24
C ILE A 74 -5.78 -1.33 7.17
N SER A 75 -5.86 -2.60 7.56
CA SER A 75 -6.21 -3.69 6.64
C SER A 75 -7.61 -3.51 6.04
N PHE A 76 -8.57 -3.05 6.85
CA PHE A 76 -9.93 -2.75 6.41
C PHE A 76 -9.98 -1.56 5.44
N LEU A 77 -9.27 -0.47 5.76
CA LEU A 77 -9.16 0.70 4.89
C LEU A 77 -8.48 0.38 3.55
N ARG A 78 -7.43 -0.45 3.56
CA ARG A 78 -6.75 -0.93 2.34
C ARG A 78 -7.69 -1.68 1.41
N THR A 79 -8.41 -2.65 1.97
CA THR A 79 -9.16 -3.63 1.17
C THR A 79 -10.51 -3.09 0.72
N PHE A 80 -11.12 -2.21 1.51
CA PHE A 80 -12.48 -1.73 1.26
C PHE A 80 -12.54 -0.22 1.04
N GLY A 81 -11.93 0.59 1.93
CA GLY A 81 -12.05 2.04 1.88
C GLY A 81 -11.43 2.68 0.64
N PHE A 82 -10.10 2.58 0.50
CA PHE A 82 -9.37 3.29 -0.55
C PHE A 82 -9.63 2.74 -1.95
N ILE A 83 -9.75 1.42 -2.08
CA ILE A 83 -10.06 0.80 -3.37
C ILE A 83 -11.47 1.21 -3.81
N MET A 84 -12.49 1.15 -2.95
CA MET A 84 -13.85 1.58 -3.34
C MET A 84 -13.92 3.05 -3.71
N ILE A 85 -13.32 3.94 -2.90
CA ILE A 85 -13.30 5.37 -3.19
C ILE A 85 -12.57 5.64 -4.51
N GLY A 86 -11.41 5.01 -4.72
CA GLY A 86 -10.67 5.12 -5.98
C GLY A 86 -11.51 4.64 -7.17
N LEU A 87 -12.17 3.49 -7.05
CA LEU A 87 -12.98 2.93 -8.13
C LEU A 87 -14.24 3.73 -8.44
N LEU A 88 -14.80 4.46 -7.46
CA LEU A 88 -15.99 5.29 -7.63
C LEU A 88 -15.65 6.69 -8.14
N VAL A 89 -14.54 7.27 -7.67
CA VAL A 89 -14.18 8.67 -7.93
C VAL A 89 -13.29 8.82 -9.16
N MET A 90 -12.26 7.99 -9.29
CA MET A 90 -11.23 8.11 -10.34
C MET A 90 -11.78 7.96 -11.77
N PRO A 91 -12.69 7.01 -12.07
CA PRO A 91 -13.27 6.90 -13.42
C PRO A 91 -14.20 8.05 -13.80
N GLN A 92 -14.66 8.86 -12.84
CA GLN A 92 -15.45 10.06 -13.17
C GLN A 92 -14.59 11.18 -13.78
N PHE A 93 -13.26 11.14 -13.58
CA PHE A 93 -12.34 12.16 -14.10
C PHE A 93 -11.58 11.72 -15.36
N ILE A 94 -11.22 10.44 -15.46
CA ILE A 94 -10.34 9.91 -16.54
C ILE A 94 -10.91 8.61 -17.14
N GLU A 95 -12.23 8.44 -17.08
CA GLU A 95 -12.97 7.31 -17.67
C GLU A 95 -12.31 5.94 -17.36
N ILE A 96 -11.95 5.18 -18.40
CA ILE A 96 -11.43 3.82 -18.29
C ILE A 96 -10.03 3.83 -17.66
N THR A 97 -9.19 4.82 -17.99
CA THR A 97 -7.84 4.96 -17.40
C THR A 97 -7.92 5.26 -15.91
N GLY A 98 -8.97 5.96 -15.47
CA GLY A 98 -9.25 6.19 -14.05
C GLY A 98 -9.43 4.91 -13.24
N VAL A 99 -10.08 3.88 -13.81
CA VAL A 99 -10.24 2.57 -13.14
C VAL A 99 -8.89 1.90 -12.90
N TRP A 100 -7.99 1.95 -13.88
CA TRP A 100 -6.65 1.36 -13.77
C TRP A 100 -5.73 2.14 -12.81
N LEU A 101 -5.93 3.46 -12.70
CA LEU A 101 -5.23 4.34 -11.78
C LEU A 101 -5.75 4.25 -10.34
N ALA A 102 -6.99 3.82 -10.13
CA ALA A 102 -7.60 3.71 -8.82
C ALA A 102 -6.80 2.81 -7.88
N VAL A 103 -6.31 1.66 -8.37
CA VAL A 103 -5.55 0.70 -7.57
C VAL A 103 -4.19 1.26 -7.11
N PRO A 104 -3.31 1.79 -7.99
CA PRO A 104 -2.04 2.36 -7.55
C PRO A 104 -2.24 3.55 -6.60
N VAL A 105 -3.22 4.41 -6.86
CA VAL A 105 -3.52 5.55 -5.98
C VAL A 105 -4.05 5.09 -4.63
N ALA A 106 -4.93 4.08 -4.59
CA ALA A 106 -5.41 3.49 -3.35
C ALA A 106 -4.27 2.87 -2.53
N GLU A 107 -3.34 2.18 -3.20
CA GLU A 107 -2.14 1.61 -2.56
C GLU A 107 -1.24 2.72 -1.97
N ILE A 108 -0.98 3.79 -2.71
CA ILE A 108 -0.18 4.93 -2.23
C ILE A 108 -0.84 5.61 -1.02
N LEU A 109 -2.15 5.89 -1.10
CA LEU A 109 -2.88 6.51 0.01
C LEU A 109 -2.86 5.64 1.27
N THR A 110 -3.07 4.34 1.10
CA THR A 110 -2.99 3.37 2.19
C THR A 110 -1.60 3.37 2.83
N LEU A 111 -0.55 3.44 2.01
CA LEU A 111 0.83 3.49 2.47
C LEU A 111 1.12 4.78 3.25
N CYS A 112 0.68 5.93 2.74
CA CYS A 112 0.80 7.22 3.43
C CYS A 112 0.11 7.18 4.79
N ILE A 113 -1.09 6.61 4.89
CA ILE A 113 -1.85 6.51 6.14
C ILE A 113 -1.19 5.53 7.11
N SER A 114 -0.70 4.40 6.60
CA SER A 114 0.02 3.41 7.41
C SER A 114 1.29 4.01 8.02
N LEU A 115 2.07 4.77 7.22
CA LEU A 115 3.24 5.50 7.69
C LEU A 115 2.87 6.61 8.68
N TYR A 116 1.82 7.38 8.40
CA TYR A 116 1.35 8.44 9.28
C TYR A 116 0.94 7.89 10.66
N LEU A 117 0.17 6.79 10.68
CA LEU A 117 -0.22 6.11 11.91
C LEU A 117 0.98 5.54 12.65
N ASN A 118 1.93 4.93 11.93
CA ASN A 118 3.17 4.43 12.53
C ASN A 118 3.95 5.56 13.22
N PHE A 119 4.12 6.69 12.52
CA PHE A 119 4.83 7.85 13.05
C PHE A 119 4.11 8.47 14.25
N ARG A 120 2.77 8.56 14.21
CA ARG A 120 1.97 9.07 15.33
C ARG A 120 2.10 8.17 16.56
N LEU A 121 2.08 6.85 16.37
CA LEU A 121 2.25 5.87 17.44
C LEU A 121 3.66 5.94 18.05
N TRP A 122 4.69 6.02 17.20
CA TRP A 122 6.07 6.18 17.65
C TRP A 122 6.22 7.46 18.48
N ARG A 123 5.61 8.57 18.04
CA ARG A 123 5.62 9.83 18.79
C ARG A 123 4.86 9.74 20.12
N SER A 124 3.72 9.04 20.16
CA SER A 124 2.95 8.83 21.39
C SER A 124 3.70 7.97 22.40
N TRP A 125 4.35 6.90 21.95
CA TRP A 125 5.18 6.05 22.80
C TRP A 125 6.36 6.84 23.37
N ASN A 126 7.03 7.66 22.56
CA ASN A 126 8.15 8.48 23.02
C ASN A 126 7.74 9.53 24.07
N ASN A 127 6.56 10.14 23.91
CA ASN A 127 6.04 11.09 24.90
C ASN A 127 5.69 10.43 26.24
N GLN A 128 5.17 9.20 26.21
CA GLN A 128 4.90 8.43 27.41
C GLN A 128 6.20 7.97 28.09
N ASN A 129 7.17 7.44 27.33
CA ASN A 129 8.45 6.99 27.87
C ASN A 129 9.21 8.11 28.59
N ASN A 130 9.24 9.30 28.00
CA ASN A 130 9.83 10.50 28.61
C ASN A 130 9.09 10.95 29.89
N SER A 131 7.79 10.66 30.00
CA SER A 131 7.01 10.96 31.21
C SER A 131 7.31 9.95 32.34
N TYR A 132 7.46 8.67 32.02
CA TYR A 132 7.83 7.64 33.00
C TYR A 132 9.27 7.80 33.50
N GLU A 133 10.22 8.12 32.63
CA GLU A 133 11.61 8.45 33.01
C GLU A 133 11.66 9.63 33.97
N LYS A 134 10.88 10.70 33.72
CA LYS A 134 10.79 11.83 34.64
C LYS A 134 10.25 11.42 36.02
N ILE A 135 9.18 10.62 36.07
CA ILE A 135 8.59 10.17 37.34
C ILE A 135 9.55 9.25 38.12
N GLN A 136 10.28 8.37 37.43
CA GLN A 136 11.33 7.54 38.02
C GLN A 136 12.48 8.40 38.57
N ASN A 137 12.97 9.39 37.81
CA ASN A 137 14.05 10.27 38.25
C ASN A 137 13.65 11.10 39.48
N TRP A 138 12.41 11.58 39.54
CA TRP A 138 11.88 12.29 40.71
C TRP A 138 11.79 11.40 41.97
N LYS A 139 11.57 10.09 41.83
CA LYS A 139 11.56 9.14 42.96
C LYS A 139 12.95 8.72 43.45
N ILE A 140 14.00 8.95 42.67
CA ILE A 140 15.39 8.58 43.02
C ILE A 140 16.11 9.75 43.72
N VAL A 141 15.66 10.98 43.49
CA VAL A 141 16.29 12.22 44.00
C VAL A 141 15.62 12.78 45.27
N GLY A 142 14.44 12.29 45.65
CA GLY A 142 13.72 12.67 46.88
C GLY A 142 13.73 11.57 47.93
#